data_AF-A0AAN7V930-F1
#
_entry.id   AF-A0AAN7V930-F1
#
_cell.length_a   1.000
_cell.length_b   1.000
_cell.length_c   1.000
_cell.angle_alpha   90.00
_cell.angle_beta   90.00
_cell.angle_gamma   90.00
#
_symmetry.space_group_name_H-M   'P 1'
#
loop_
_entity.id
_entity.type
_entity.pdbx_description
1 polymer ?
#
loop_
_entity_poly.entity_id
_entity_poly.type
_entity_poly.pdbx_seq_one_letter_code
_entity_poly.pdbx_strand_id
1 'polypeptide(L)' 'MTSESLDISVSVSRFAPPEFRVTGSITNMEDFAKDFECPPESDMNPTDKCKLW' A
#
# COMPACT_ATOMS: atom_id res chain seq x y z
N MET A 1 -9.75 -12.27 -11.11
CA MET A 1 -8.39 -12.86 -11.14
C MET A 1 -8.47 -14.20 -10.44
N THR A 2 -7.89 -15.26 -11.00
CA THR A 2 -7.81 -16.56 -10.31
C THR A 2 -6.60 -16.55 -9.36
N SER A 3 -6.63 -17.35 -8.30
CA SER A 3 -5.51 -17.47 -7.34
C SER A 3 -4.19 -17.75 -8.06
N GLU A 4 -4.20 -18.69 -9.02
CA GLU A 4 -3.01 -19.07 -9.78
C GLU A 4 -2.42 -17.90 -10.60
N SER A 5 -3.28 -17.05 -11.17
CA SER A 5 -2.82 -15.87 -11.92
C SER A 5 -2.17 -14.82 -11.02
N LEU A 6 -2.60 -14.72 -9.75
CA LEU A 6 -2.00 -13.82 -8.77
C LEU A 6 -0.63 -14.34 -8.33
N ASP A 7 -0.50 -15.63 -8.09
CA ASP A 7 0.77 -16.26 -7.68
C ASP A 7 1.86 -16.09 -8.75
N ILE A 8 1.51 -16.29 -10.02
CA ILE A 8 2.42 -16.04 -11.15
C ILE A 8 2.78 -14.56 -11.24
N SER A 9 1.81 -13.66 -11.08
CA SER A 9 2.05 -12.22 -11.13
C SER A 9 3.01 -11.77 -10.03
N VAL A 10 2.80 -12.22 -8.78
CA VAL A 10 3.66 -11.90 -7.63
C VAL A 10 5.09 -12.40 -7.84
N SER A 11 5.28 -13.57 -8.47
CA SER A 11 6.60 -14.17 -8.68
C SER A 11 7.37 -13.61 -9.89
N VAL A 12 6.67 -13.13 -10.93
CA VAL A 12 7.29 -12.77 -12.22
C VAL A 12 7.27 -11.25 -12.48
N SER A 13 6.24 -10.55 -12.02
CA SER A 13 6.09 -9.11 -12.26
C SER A 13 7.08 -8.30 -11.44
N ARG A 14 7.70 -7.28 -12.04
CA ARG A 14 8.48 -6.27 -11.30
C ARG A 14 7.63 -5.21 -10.63
N PHE A 15 6.34 -5.17 -10.94
CA PHE A 15 5.39 -4.24 -10.35
C PHE A 15 4.61 -4.93 -9.23
N ALA A 16 4.28 -4.17 -8.19
CA ALA A 16 3.40 -4.62 -7.13
C ALA A 16 2.02 -5.06 -7.67
N PRO A 17 1.34 -6.00 -6.99
CA PRO A 17 -0.03 -6.37 -7.33
C PRO A 17 -0.96 -5.14 -7.29
N PRO A 18 -2.00 -5.09 -8.13
CA PRO A 18 -2.81 -3.88 -8.32
C PRO A 18 -3.38 -3.28 -7.04
N GLU A 19 -3.84 -4.12 -6.12
CA GLU A 19 -4.39 -3.69 -4.82
C GLU A 19 -3.37 -2.90 -3.98
N PHE A 20 -2.12 -3.37 -3.93
CA PHE A 20 -1.06 -2.75 -3.13
C PHE A 20 -0.43 -1.53 -3.77
N ARG A 21 -0.67 -1.26 -5.07
CA ARG A 21 -0.13 -0.07 -5.74
C ARG A 21 -0.68 1.22 -5.12
N VAL A 22 -1.96 1.20 -4.76
CA VAL A 22 -2.66 2.35 -4.19
C VAL A 22 -2.46 2.38 -2.69
N THR A 23 -2.85 1.31 -1.98
CA THR A 23 -2.77 1.28 -0.51
C THR A 23 -1.33 1.45 -0.03
N GLY A 24 -0.38 0.71 -0.61
CA GLY A 24 1.02 0.78 -0.18
C GLY A 24 1.66 2.17 -0.35
N SER A 25 1.28 2.94 -1.37
CA SER A 25 1.80 4.30 -1.55
C SER A 25 1.10 5.30 -0.62
N ILE A 26 -0.22 5.19 -0.49
CA ILE A 26 -1.05 6.12 0.28
C ILE A 26 -0.84 5.97 1.79
N THR A 27 -0.65 4.75 2.30
CA THR A 27 -0.37 4.49 3.73
C THR A 27 0.89 5.22 4.23
N ASN A 28 1.84 5.49 3.33
CA ASN A 28 3.06 6.24 3.62
C ASN A 28 2.88 7.77 3.56
N MET A 29 1.74 8.27 3.10
CA MET A 29 1.46 9.71 2.98
C MET A 29 0.80 10.25 4.26
N GLU A 30 1.47 11.17 4.94
CA GLU A 30 0.92 11.84 6.12
C GLU A 30 -0.28 12.74 5.78
N ASP A 31 -0.22 13.43 4.64
CA ASP A 31 -1.32 14.31 4.19
C ASP A 31 -2.61 13.53 3.97
N PHE A 32 -2.53 12.32 3.39
CA PHE A 32 -3.70 11.47 3.24
C PHE A 32 -4.30 11.07 4.59
N ALA A 33 -3.47 10.62 5.53
CA ALA A 33 -3.93 10.27 6.87
C ALA A 33 -4.60 11.45 7.57
N LYS A 34 -4.11 12.67 7.36
CA LYS A 34 -4.69 13.90 7.91
C LYS A 34 -6.03 14.24 7.26
N ASP A 35 -6.10 14.25 5.93
CA ASP A 35 -7.30 14.64 5.19
C ASP A 35 -8.48 13.68 5.42
N PHE A 36 -8.17 12.40 5.69
CA PHE A 36 -9.16 11.36 6.00
C PHE A 36 -9.28 11.06 7.49
N GLU A 37 -8.65 11.86 8.35
CA GLU A 37 -8.70 11.72 9.82
C GLU A 37 -8.40 10.28 10.30
N CYS A 38 -7.44 9.62 9.65
CA CYS A 38 -7.05 8.24 9.96
C CYS A 38 -6.45 8.16 11.38
N PRO A 39 -6.99 7.32 12.28
CA PRO A 39 -6.43 7.15 13.62
C PRO A 39 -4.97 6.70 13.58
N PRO A 40 -4.13 7.09 14.55
CA PRO A 40 -2.79 6.54 14.69
C PRO A 40 -2.83 5.00 14.75
N GLU A 41 -1.85 4.35 14.12
CA GLU A 41 -1.70 2.89 14.06
C GLU A 41 -2.82 2.15 13.30
N SER A 42 -3.69 2.86 12.58
CA SER A 42 -4.61 2.24 11.63
C SER A 42 -3.87 1.75 10.39
N ASP A 43 -4.49 0.84 9.62
CA ASP A 43 -3.89 0.24 8.41
C ASP A 43 -3.42 1.28 7.38
N MET A 44 -4.09 2.44 7.32
CA MET A 44 -3.76 3.54 6.42
C MET A 44 -2.92 4.65 7.09
N ASN A 45 -2.62 4.51 8.38
CA ASN A 45 -1.77 5.44 9.14
C ASN A 45 -0.87 4.73 10.17
N PRO A 46 0.04 3.84 9.72
CA PRO A 46 1.00 3.18 10.60
C PRO A 46 2.05 4.16 11.11
N THR A 47 2.66 3.80 12.24
CA THR A 47 3.75 4.54 12.86
C THR A 47 5.01 4.56 11.98
N ASP A 48 5.34 3.43 11.37
CA ASP A 48 6.51 3.30 10.48
C ASP A 48 6.11 3.61 9.03
N LYS A 49 6.50 4.80 8.56
CA LYS A 49 6.27 5.26 7.17
C LYS A 49 7.57 5.28 6.38
N CYS A 50 7.52 4.77 5.15
CA CYS A 50 8.62 4.81 4.20
C CYS A 50 8.63 6.13 3.42
N LYS A 51 9.74 6.88 3.48
CA LYS A 51 9.95 8.10 2.70
C LYS A 51 11.30 8.03 1.97
N LEU A 52 11.25 8.14 0.65
CA LEU A 52 12.44 8.02 -0.20
C LEU A 52 13.07 9.36 -0.57
N TRP A 53 12.26 10.43 -0.64
CA TRP A 53 12.65 11.76 -1.11
C TRP A 53 12.48 12.80 -0.01
#